data_AF-A0AAP8KJQ1-F1
#
_entry.id   AF-A0AAP8KJQ1-F1
#
_cell.length_a   1.000
_cell.length_b   1.000
_cell.length_c   1.000
_cell.angle_alpha   90.00
_cell.angle_beta   90.00
_cell.angle_gamma   90.00
#
_symmetry.space_group_name_H-M   'P 1'
#
loop_
_entity.id
_entity.type
_entity.pdbx_description
1 polymer ?
#
loop_
_entity_poly.entity_id
_entity_poly.type
_entity_poly.pdbx_seq_one_letter_code
_entity_poly.pdbx_strand_id
1 'polypeptide(L)'
;MLLFADEQFERSAKAADGNAKGEHLDAAKRHPLYREPQAPVRAQLPFELAHVWQFFVQMSRKRQNGMAVNPLSSLDILAWQLRHRVRLTAWEEELVDQLDAAYISHQNSSL
;
A
#
# COMPACT_ATOMS: atom_id res chain seq x y z
N MET A 1 -1.66 -4.18 -11.12
CA MET A 1 -2.18 -3.32 -10.03
C MET A 1 -1.97 -3.95 -8.66
N LEU A 2 -2.60 -5.10 -8.35
CA LEU A 2 -2.47 -5.71 -7.02
C LEU A 2 -1.02 -6.07 -6.64
N LEU A 3 -0.22 -6.60 -7.57
CA LEU A 3 1.21 -6.84 -7.33
C LEU A 3 1.98 -5.57 -6.96
N PHE A 4 1.66 -4.44 -7.62
CA PHE A 4 2.25 -3.14 -7.26
C PHE A 4 1.82 -2.71 -5.86
N ALA A 5 0.54 -2.87 -5.52
CA ALA A 5 0.00 -2.50 -4.21
C ALA A 5 0.64 -3.34 -3.09
N ASP A 6 0.76 -4.64 -3.30
CA ASP A 6 1.40 -5.59 -2.37
C ASP A 6 2.84 -5.16 -2.05
N GLU A 7 3.65 -4.87 -3.08
CA GLU A 7 5.00 -4.34 -2.90
C GLU A 7 5.03 -3.01 -2.12
N GLN A 8 4.05 -2.11 -2.35
CA GLN A 8 3.98 -0.84 -1.63
C GLN A 8 3.61 -1.05 -0.15
N PHE A 9 2.68 -1.95 0.15
CA PHE A 9 2.22 -2.22 1.50
C PHE A 9 3.32 -2.91 2.33
N GLU A 10 4.00 -3.91 1.76
CA GLU A 10 5.16 -4.53 2.40
C GLU A 10 6.25 -3.51 2.74
N ARG A 11 6.52 -2.57 1.84
CA ARG A 11 7.51 -1.52 2.07
C ARG A 11 7.12 -0.59 3.21
N SER A 12 5.85 -0.22 3.28
CA SER A 12 5.33 0.59 4.39
C SER A 12 5.47 -0.14 5.72
N ALA A 13 5.16 -1.44 5.77
CA ALA A 13 5.34 -2.28 6.95
C ALA A 13 6.81 -2.40 7.36
N LYS A 14 7.70 -2.74 6.41
CA LYS A 14 9.14 -2.85 6.65
C LYS A 14 9.79 -1.53 7.06
N ALA A 15 9.29 -0.39 6.58
CA ALA A 15 9.78 0.93 7.01
C ALA A 15 9.41 1.24 8.46
N ALA A 16 8.25 0.77 8.95
CA ALA A 16 7.88 0.88 10.35
C ALA A 16 8.76 0.00 11.27
N ASP A 17 9.12 -1.21 10.83
CA ASP A 17 10.02 -2.14 11.52
C ASP A 17 11.53 -1.76 11.39
N GLY A 18 11.87 -1.01 10.35
CA GLY A 18 13.23 -0.86 9.83
C GLY A 18 14.20 -0.02 10.66
N ASN A 19 13.76 0.64 11.74
CA ASN A 19 14.64 1.48 12.56
C ASN A 19 15.76 0.67 13.26
N ALA A 20 15.65 -0.66 13.33
CA ALA A 20 16.65 -1.56 13.91
C ALA A 20 17.65 -2.20 12.91
N LYS A 21 17.41 -2.14 11.58
CA LYS A 21 18.18 -2.91 10.57
C LYS A 21 19.30 -2.12 9.86
N GLY A 22 19.39 -0.80 10.05
CA GLY A 22 20.38 0.06 9.39
C GLY A 22 21.83 -0.29 9.75
N GLU A 23 22.11 -0.59 11.03
CA GLU A 23 23.47 -0.82 11.53
C GLU A 23 24.12 -2.10 10.98
N HIS A 24 23.33 -3.15 10.72
CA HIS A 24 23.85 -4.41 10.17
C HIS A 24 24.20 -4.34 8.68
N LEU A 25 23.47 -3.54 7.90
CA LEU A 25 23.73 -3.39 6.46
C LEU A 25 25.03 -2.61 6.20
N ASP A 26 25.35 -1.63 7.05
CA ASP A 26 26.59 -0.86 6.95
C ASP A 26 27.83 -1.70 7.29
N ALA A 27 27.70 -2.71 8.16
CA ALA A 27 28.77 -3.67 8.43
C ALA A 27 29.02 -4.60 7.22
N ALA A 28 27.96 -5.07 6.56
CA ALA A 28 28.07 -5.94 5.38
C ALA A 28 28.70 -5.23 4.16
N LYS A 29 28.37 -3.94 3.94
CA LYS A 29 28.93 -3.11 2.86
C LYS A 29 30.44 -2.88 2.97
N ARG A 30 31.03 -3.05 4.16
CA ARG A 30 32.49 -2.92 4.38
C ARG A 30 33.29 -4.15 3.94
N HIS A 31 32.63 -5.26 3.61
CA HIS A 31 33.32 -6.49 3.23
C HIS A 31 33.82 -6.42 1.77
N PRO A 32 35.09 -6.77 1.46
CA PRO A 32 35.65 -6.67 0.09
C PRO A 32 34.94 -7.51 -0.97
N LEU A 33 34.27 -8.59 -0.55
CA LEU A 33 33.47 -9.46 -1.43
C LEU A 33 31.99 -9.06 -1.50
N TYR A 34 31.60 -7.94 -0.88
CA TYR A 34 30.23 -7.45 -0.95
C TYR A 34 29.89 -7.11 -2.40
N ARG A 35 28.87 -7.78 -2.94
CA ARG A 35 28.24 -7.42 -4.20
C ARG A 35 26.85 -6.91 -3.88
N GLU A 36 26.53 -5.71 -4.37
CA GLU A 36 25.19 -5.17 -4.23
C GLU A 36 24.20 -6.13 -4.93
N PRO A 37 23.15 -6.60 -4.23
CA PRO A 37 22.13 -7.42 -4.85
C PRO A 37 21.54 -6.68 -6.04
N GLN A 38 21.32 -7.38 -7.16
CA GLN A 38 20.56 -6.77 -8.27
C GLN A 38 19.21 -6.31 -7.72
N ALA A 39 18.89 -5.05 -7.97
CA ALA A 39 17.61 -4.50 -7.55
C ALA A 39 16.50 -5.38 -8.17
N PRO A 40 15.59 -5.94 -7.37
CA PRO A 40 14.51 -6.75 -7.91
C PRO A 40 13.70 -5.91 -8.91
N VAL A 41 13.28 -6.55 -10.01
CA VAL A 41 12.34 -5.94 -10.96
C VAL A 41 11.07 -5.63 -10.17
N ARG A 42 10.76 -4.33 -10.06
CA ARG A 42 9.60 -3.87 -9.28
C ARG A 42 8.37 -3.84 -10.15
N ALA A 43 7.25 -4.22 -9.56
CA ALA A 43 5.96 -3.97 -10.18
C ALA A 43 5.78 -2.47 -10.42
N GLN A 44 5.34 -2.12 -11.63
CA GLN A 44 5.03 -0.75 -11.99
C GLN A 44 3.53 -0.51 -11.84
N LEU A 45 3.15 0.71 -11.46
CA LEU A 45 1.76 1.14 -11.47
C LEU A 45 1.31 1.28 -12.94
N PRO A 46 0.31 0.49 -13.40
CA PRO A 46 -0.23 0.66 -14.74
C PRO A 46 -0.86 2.05 -14.86
N PHE A 47 -0.55 2.77 -15.94
CA PHE A 47 -1.00 4.15 -16.13
C PHE A 47 -2.53 4.25 -16.10
N GLU A 48 -3.21 3.29 -16.72
CA GLU A 48 -4.66 3.17 -16.82
C GLU A 48 -5.34 2.94 -15.47
N LEU A 49 -4.59 2.55 -14.44
CA LEU A 49 -5.09 2.27 -13.09
C LEU A 49 -4.56 3.26 -12.05
N ALA A 50 -3.81 4.27 -12.50
CA ALA A 50 -3.21 5.25 -11.60
C ALA A 50 -4.27 6.07 -10.85
N HIS A 51 -5.42 6.34 -11.48
CA HIS A 51 -6.53 7.05 -10.84
C HIS A 51 -7.17 6.23 -9.72
N VAL A 52 -7.41 4.94 -9.93
CA VAL A 52 -7.98 4.05 -8.89
C VAL A 52 -7.03 3.97 -7.69
N TRP A 53 -5.72 3.85 -7.93
CA TRP A 53 -4.71 3.92 -6.87
C TRP A 53 -4.80 5.23 -6.08
N GLN A 54 -4.86 6.37 -6.78
CA GLN A 54 -4.96 7.67 -6.14
C GLN A 54 -6.25 7.82 -5.33
N PHE A 55 -7.37 7.31 -5.83
CA PHE A 55 -8.65 7.32 -5.11
C PHE A 55 -8.55 6.49 -3.83
N PHE A 56 -8.02 5.27 -3.93
CA PHE A 56 -7.77 4.41 -2.78
C PHE A 56 -6.86 5.08 -1.74
N VAL A 57 -5.75 5.72 -2.16
CA VAL A 57 -4.85 6.44 -1.26
C VAL A 57 -5.56 7.60 -0.57
N GLN A 58 -6.39 8.36 -1.31
CA GLN A 58 -7.16 9.47 -0.74
C GLN A 58 -8.20 9.00 0.29
N MET A 59 -8.92 7.92 -0.01
CA MET A 59 -9.89 7.32 0.91
C MET A 59 -9.19 6.74 2.13
N SER A 60 -8.11 5.97 1.94
CA SER A 60 -7.33 5.36 3.02
C SER A 60 -6.75 6.38 4.00
N ARG A 61 -6.38 7.59 3.55
CA ARG A 61 -5.93 8.68 4.44
C ARG A 61 -7.02 9.23 5.36
N LYS A 62 -8.29 9.11 4.97
CA LYS A 62 -9.44 9.59 5.73
C LYS A 62 -10.17 8.46 6.47
N ARG A 63 -9.71 7.23 6.30
CA ARG A 63 -10.23 6.04 6.98
C ARG A 63 -10.36 6.29 8.47
N GLN A 64 -11.53 5.98 9.02
CA GLN A 64 -11.71 5.94 10.46
C GLN A 64 -10.99 4.72 11.02
N ASN A 65 -10.05 4.96 11.93
CA ASN A 65 -9.35 3.90 12.65
C ASN A 65 -9.89 3.85 14.09
N GLY A 66 -10.14 2.63 14.57
CA GLY A 66 -10.47 2.36 15.97
C GLY A 66 -9.24 1.85 16.71
N MET A 67 -9.43 0.83 17.56
CA MET A 67 -8.31 0.08 18.15
C MET A 67 -7.51 -0.73 17.12
N ALA A 68 -8.08 -0.93 15.92
CA ALA A 68 -7.43 -1.54 14.77
C ALA A 68 -7.78 -0.74 13.50
N VAL A 69 -7.06 -1.04 12.41
CA VAL A 69 -7.36 -0.52 11.08
C VAL A 69 -8.67 -1.17 10.60
N ASN A 70 -9.66 -0.33 10.28
CA ASN A 70 -10.95 -0.82 9.77
C ASN A 70 -10.96 -0.85 8.23
N PRO A 71 -11.75 -1.75 7.61
CA PRO A 71 -12.05 -1.64 6.19
C PRO A 71 -12.70 -0.30 5.83
N LEU A 72 -12.51 0.13 4.59
CA LEU A 72 -13.27 1.23 4.01
C LEU A 72 -14.73 0.79 3.92
N SER A 73 -15.63 1.50 4.61
CA SER A 73 -17.06 1.18 4.52
C SER A 73 -17.63 1.64 3.18
N SER A 74 -18.66 0.95 2.67
CA SER A 74 -19.36 1.40 1.47
C SER A 74 -19.92 2.82 1.64
N LEU A 75 -20.29 3.21 2.87
CA LEU A 75 -20.74 4.56 3.17
C LEU A 75 -19.60 5.59 3.01
N ASP A 76 -18.39 5.28 3.45
CA ASP A 76 -17.21 6.14 3.27
C ASP A 76 -16.87 6.30 1.79
N ILE A 77 -16.93 5.20 1.03
CA ILE A 77 -16.69 5.22 -0.42
C ILE A 77 -17.75 6.09 -1.11
N LEU A 78 -19.04 5.92 -0.79
CA LEU A 78 -20.12 6.74 -1.33
C LEU A 78 -19.99 8.23 -0.94
N ALA A 79 -19.65 8.51 0.32
CA ALA A 79 -19.44 9.87 0.79
C ALA A 79 -18.24 10.53 0.09
N TRP A 80 -17.17 9.77 -0.15
CA TRP A 80 -16.01 10.24 -0.91
C TRP A 80 -16.39 10.54 -2.37
N GLN A 81 -17.09 9.62 -3.05
CA GLN A 81 -17.60 9.80 -4.41
C GLN A 81 -18.42 11.11 -4.53
N LEU A 82 -19.36 11.32 -3.61
CA LEU A 82 -20.20 12.53 -3.58
C LEU A 82 -19.37 13.80 -3.35
N ARG A 83 -18.47 13.79 -2.36
CA ARG A 83 -17.62 14.94 -2.01
C ARG A 83 -16.71 15.35 -3.16
N HIS A 84 -16.14 14.38 -3.85
CA HIS A 84 -15.17 14.59 -4.92
C HIS A 84 -15.82 14.69 -6.31
N ARG A 85 -17.15 14.49 -6.40
CA ARG A 85 -17.93 14.46 -7.66
C ARG A 85 -17.35 13.45 -8.66
N VAL A 86 -16.88 12.33 -8.15
CA VAL A 86 -16.37 11.19 -8.92
C VAL A 86 -17.36 10.06 -8.79
N ARG A 87 -17.66 9.38 -9.90
CA ARG A 87 -18.44 8.15 -9.88
C ARG A 87 -17.55 6.99 -10.32
N LEU A 88 -17.33 6.06 -9.41
CA LEU A 88 -16.66 4.81 -9.71
C LEU A 88 -17.59 3.93 -10.54
N THR A 89 -17.00 3.24 -11.50
CA THR A 89 -17.62 2.12 -12.19
C THR A 89 -17.58 0.88 -11.30
N ALA A 90 -18.41 -0.12 -11.59
CA ALA A 90 -18.49 -1.34 -10.79
C ALA A 90 -17.13 -2.05 -10.64
N TRP A 91 -16.30 -2.06 -11.70
CA TRP A 91 -14.98 -2.68 -11.65
C TRP A 91 -13.98 -1.87 -10.82
N GLU A 92 -14.12 -0.54 -10.77
CA GLU A 92 -13.25 0.32 -9.95
C GLU A 92 -13.59 0.17 -8.47
N GLU A 93 -14.88 0.06 -8.14
CA GLU A 93 -15.32 -0.26 -6.77
C GLU A 93 -14.76 -1.61 -6.33
N GLU A 94 -14.90 -2.64 -7.16
CA GLU A 94 -14.34 -3.96 -6.87
C GLU A 94 -12.81 -3.92 -6.70
N LEU A 95 -12.11 -3.16 -7.54
CA LEU A 95 -10.66 -3.00 -7.42
C LEU A 95 -10.27 -2.24 -6.14
N VAL A 96 -11.04 -1.22 -5.74
CA VAL A 96 -10.84 -0.52 -4.46
C VAL A 96 -11.01 -1.48 -3.29
N ASP A 97 -12.03 -2.34 -3.31
CA ASP A 97 -12.26 -3.34 -2.27
C ASP A 97 -11.10 -4.35 -2.19
N GLN A 98 -10.59 -4.81 -3.33
CA GLN A 98 -9.43 -5.70 -3.38
C GLN A 98 -8.15 -5.04 -2.83
N LEU A 99 -7.93 -3.76 -3.15
CA LEU A 99 -6.81 -2.98 -2.61
C LEU A 99 -6.94 -2.81 -1.09
N ASP A 100 -8.15 -2.56 -0.59
CA ASP A 100 -8.42 -2.40 0.83
C ASP A 100 -8.19 -3.70 1.61
N ALA A 101 -8.69 -4.82 1.10
CA ALA A 101 -8.45 -6.13 1.68
C ALA A 101 -6.95 -6.46 1.76
N ALA A 102 -6.20 -6.20 0.69
CA ALA A 102 -4.75 -6.39 0.66
C ALA A 102 -4.05 -5.48 1.70
N TYR A 103 -4.44 -4.21 1.79
CA TYR A 103 -3.88 -3.27 2.76
C TYR A 103 -4.09 -3.74 4.21
N ILE A 104 -5.31 -4.17 4.56
CA ILE A 104 -5.63 -4.66 5.90
C ILE A 104 -4.85 -5.93 6.24
N SER A 105 -4.70 -6.85 5.29
CA SER A 105 -3.88 -8.06 5.49
C SER A 105 -2.45 -7.70 5.90
N HIS A 106 -1.82 -6.73 5.22
CA HIS A 106 -0.48 -6.27 5.56
C HIS A 106 -0.40 -5.57 6.92
N GLN A 107 -1.41 -4.78 7.28
CA GLN A 107 -1.48 -4.13 8.60
C GLN A 107 -1.59 -5.15 9.74
N ASN A 108 -2.43 -6.18 9.56
CA ASN A 108 -2.62 -7.23 10.56
C ASN A 108 -1.40 -8.16 10.69
N SER A 109 -0.67 -8.40 9.61
CA SER A 109 0.57 -9.19 9.64
C SER A 109 1.77 -8.43 10.22
N SER A 110 1.65 -7.12 10.43
CA SER A 110 2.72 -6.27 10.97
C SER A 110 2.57 -5.96 12.47
N LEU A 111 1.53 -6.51 13.11
CA LEU A 111 1.27 -6.46 14.56
C LEU A 111 1.85 -7.69 15.25
#